data_AF-A0A7C5FLC9-F1
#
_entry.id   AF-A0A7C5FLC9-F1
#
_cell.length_a   1.000
_cell.length_b   1.000
_cell.length_c   1.000
_cell.angle_alpha   90.00
_cell.angle_beta   90.00
_cell.angle_gamma   90.00
#
_symmetry.space_group_name_H-M   'P 1'
#
loop_
_entity.id
_entity.type
_entity.pdbx_description
1 polymer ?
#
loop_
_entity_poly.entity_id
_entity_poly.type
_entity_poly.pdbx_seq_one_letter_code
_entity_poly.pdbx_strand_id
1 'polypeptide(L)' 'MSVNQPLSEDLIKIIEARHHDPFSVLGAHEHGKKTTVTVFLRDTQKASLNNELKLKRIEGTDLFQWTGKTEQLEKP' A
#
# COMPACT_ATOMS: atom_id res chain seq x y z
N MET A 1 -12.46 3.43 -16.46
CA MET A 1 -11.79 4.75 -16.42
C MET A 1 -10.79 4.69 -15.29
N SER A 2 -9.51 4.48 -15.58
CA SER A 2 -8.46 4.53 -14.55
C SER A 2 -8.00 5.97 -14.42
N VAL A 3 -8.30 6.58 -13.27
CA VAL A 3 -7.79 7.90 -12.92
C VAL A 3 -6.27 7.80 -12.75
N ASN A 4 -5.52 8.41 -13.65
CA ASN A 4 -4.07 8.55 -13.53
C ASN A 4 -3.78 9.66 -12.50
N GLN A 5 -3.89 9.32 -11.21
CA GLN A 5 -3.51 10.24 -10.15
C GLN A 5 -1.98 10.22 -10.01
N PRO A 6 -1.30 11.39 -9.98
CA PRO A 6 0.14 11.42 -9.79
C PRO A 6 0.51 10.77 -8.45
N LEU A 7 1.58 9.97 -8.47
CA LEU A 7 2.18 9.40 -7.26
C LEU A 7 2.58 10.54 -6.31
N SER A 8 2.34 10.35 -5.01
CA SER A 8 2.83 11.29 -4.00
C SER A 8 4.36 11.26 -3.93
N GLU A 9 4.96 12.36 -3.50
CA GLU A 9 6.41 12.46 -3.32
C GLU A 9 6.96 11.40 -2.37
N ASP A 10 6.20 11.04 -1.33
CA ASP A 10 6.62 10.03 -0.36
C ASP A 10 6.65 8.63 -0.98
N LEU A 11 5.67 8.27 -1.83
CA LEU A 11 5.71 7.00 -2.57
C LEU A 11 6.89 6.94 -3.55
N ILE A 12 7.20 8.05 -4.22
CA ILE A 12 8.38 8.16 -5.09
C ILE A 12 9.66 7.92 -4.29
N LYS A 13 9.81 8.59 -3.14
CA LYS A 13 10.97 8.40 -2.25
C LYS A 13 11.07 6.97 -1.71
N ILE A 14 9.96 6.26 -1.50
CA ILE A 14 9.99 4.84 -1.15
C ILE A 14 10.58 4.01 -2.29
N ILE A 15 10.09 4.21 -3.53
CA ILE A 15 10.56 3.47 -4.71
C ILE A 15 12.07 3.66 -4.92
N GLU A 16 12.55 4.89 -4.72
CA GLU A 16 13.97 5.25 -4.88
C GLU A 16 14.84 4.97 -3.65
N ALA A 17 14.27 4.41 -2.58
CA ALA A 17 14.94 4.17 -1.30
C ALA A 17 15.57 5.43 -0.67
N ARG A 18 14.89 6.58 -0.80
CA ARG A 18 15.30 7.89 -0.25
C ARG A 18 14.42 8.38 0.89
N HIS A 19 13.37 7.65 1.26
CA HIS A 19 12.47 8.07 2.32
C HIS A 19 13.14 7.96 3.69
N HIS A 20 13.17 9.06 4.45
CA HIS A 20 13.82 9.13 5.76
C HIS A 20 13.11 8.28 6.83
N ASP A 21 11.78 8.12 6.70
CA ASP A 21 10.98 7.26 7.55
C ASP A 21 10.02 6.39 6.71
N PRO A 22 10.47 5.23 6.20
CA PRO A 22 9.65 4.40 5.33
C PRO A 22 8.33 3.92 5.96
N PHE A 23 8.27 3.80 7.29
CA PHE A 23 7.09 3.28 7.99
C PHE A 23 5.97 4.31 8.14
N SER A 24 6.27 5.60 7.95
CA SER A 24 5.22 6.62 7.77
C SER A 24 4.36 6.37 6.52
N VAL A 25 4.86 5.59 5.56
CA VAL A 25 4.18 5.27 4.29
C VAL A 25 3.80 3.78 4.22
N LEU A 26 4.75 2.90 4.57
CA LEU A 26 4.60 1.45 4.53
C LEU A 26 3.90 0.93 5.78
N GLY A 27 3.24 -0.23 5.65
CA GLY A 27 2.49 -0.85 6.73
C GLY A 27 1.02 -0.41 6.74
N ALA A 28 0.36 -0.67 7.87
CA ALA A 28 -1.06 -0.40 8.07
C ALA A 28 -1.27 0.95 8.76
N HIS A 29 -2.03 1.83 8.12
CA HIS A 29 -2.34 3.18 8.61
C HIS A 29 -3.85 3.33 8.77
N GLU A 30 -4.30 3.61 9.99
CA GLU A 30 -5.71 3.79 10.31
C GLU A 30 -6.16 5.23 10.12
N HIS A 31 -7.28 5.41 9.43
CA HIS A 31 -7.95 6.70 9.23
C HIS A 31 -9.44 6.54 9.57
N GLY A 32 -9.75 6.73 10.86
CA GLY A 32 -11.10 6.52 11.38
C GLY A 32 -11.48 5.04 11.37
N LYS A 33 -12.50 4.67 10.58
CA LYS A 33 -13.00 3.28 10.47
C LYS A 33 -12.39 2.49 9.31
N LYS A 34 -11.42 3.07 8.61
CA LYS A 34 -10.74 2.46 7.48
C LYS A 34 -9.25 2.33 7.77
N THR A 35 -8.66 1.31 7.19
CA THR A 35 -7.21 1.11 7.21
C THR A 35 -6.72 1.02 5.79
N THR A 36 -5.61 1.71 5.51
CA THR A 36 -4.85 1.55 4.28
C THR A 36 -3.57 0.79 4.61
N VAL A 37 -3.35 -0.33 3.92
CA VAL A 37 -2.12 -1.10 4.01
C VAL A 37 -1.32 -0.86 2.73
N THR A 38 -0.10 -0.37 2.86
CA THR A 38 0.83 -0.16 1.75
C THR A 38 2.05 -1.05 1.91
N VAL A 39 2.41 -1.80 0.87
CA VAL A 39 3.61 -2.64 0.86
C VAL A 39 4.40 -2.43 -0.44
N PHE A 40 5.73 -2.54 -0.36
CA PHE A 40 6.62 -2.48 -1.50
C PHE A 40 7.21 -3.86 -1.76
N LEU A 41 6.80 -4.50 -2.87
CA LEU A 41 7.13 -5.89 -3.18
C LEU A 41 7.63 -5.99 -4.62
N ARG A 42 8.96 -6.01 -4.79
CA ARG A 42 9.61 -6.14 -6.11
C ARG A 42 9.30 -7.49 -6.76
N ASP A 43 9.24 -7.49 -8.09
CA ASP A 43 9.05 -8.69 -8.93
C ASP A 43 7.83 -9.57 -8.55
N THR A 44 6.85 -9.00 -7.85
CA THR A 44 5.71 -9.73 -7.29
C THR A 44 4.50 -9.57 -8.17
N GLN A 45 3.86 -10.62 -8.68
CA GLN A 45 2.70 -10.45 -9.56
C GLN A 45 1.41 -10.06 -8.82
N LYS A 46 1.18 -10.67 -7.65
CA LYS A 46 -0.04 -10.50 -6.84
C LYS A 46 0.32 -10.63 -5.36
N ALA A 47 -0.40 -9.88 -4.52
CA ALA A 47 -0.29 -9.95 -3.08
C ALA A 47 -1.68 -9.89 -2.43
N SER A 48 -1.82 -10.55 -1.28
CA SER A 48 -3.04 -10.56 -0.46
C SER A 48 -2.67 -10.60 1.02
N LEU A 49 -3.44 -9.94 1.87
CA LEU A 49 -3.36 -10.12 3.33
C LEU A 49 -4.26 -11.30 3.72
N ASN A 50 -3.72 -12.23 4.50
CA ASN A 50 -4.40 -13.45 4.99
C ASN A 50 -5.14 -14.23 3.89
N ASN A 51 -4.61 -14.25 2.67
CA ASN A 51 -5.21 -14.87 1.48
C ASN A 51 -6.60 -14.36 1.05
N GLU A 52 -7.15 -13.34 1.73
CA GLU A 52 -8.50 -12.82 1.49
C GLU A 52 -8.48 -11.41 0.90
N LEU A 53 -7.69 -10.53 1.52
CA LEU A 53 -7.69 -9.11 1.19
C LEU A 53 -6.67 -8.84 0.09
N LYS A 54 -7.11 -8.94 -1.17
CA LYS A 54 -6.26 -8.68 -2.34
C LYS A 54 -5.77 -7.23 -2.35
N LEU A 55 -4.45 -7.05 -2.42
CA LEU A 55 -3.87 -5.73 -2.64
C LEU A 55 -3.91 -5.40 -4.14
N LYS A 56 -4.14 -4.13 -4.44
CA LYS A 56 -4.08 -3.59 -5.79
C LYS A 56 -2.71 -2.97 -5.99
N ARG A 57 -2.06 -3.32 -7.11
CA ARG A 57 -0.83 -2.64 -7.52
C ARG A 57 -1.15 -1.19 -7.88
N ILE A 58 -0.29 -0.27 -7.48
CA ILE A 58 -0.27 1.08 -8.05
C ILE A 58 0.43 0.99 -9.40
N GLU A 59 -0.31 1.25 -10.48
CA GLU A 59 0.17 1.09 -11.86
C GLU A 59 1.55 1.74 -12.09
N GLY A 60 2.43 1.03 -12.79
CA GLY A 60 3.80 1.49 -13.06
C GLY A 60 4.78 1.37 -11.89
N THR A 61 4.40 0.73 -10.77
CA THR A 61 5.25 0.58 -9.58
C THR A 61 5.18 -0.83 -9.00
N ASP A 62 6.09 -1.13 -8.06
CA ASP A 62 6.05 -2.31 -7.19
C ASP A 62 5.40 -2.05 -5.82
N LEU A 63 4.60 -0.98 -5.73
CA LEU A 63 3.78 -0.70 -4.56
C LEU A 63 2.41 -1.33 -4.71
N PHE A 64 1.93 -1.92 -3.62
CA PHE A 64 0.62 -2.53 -3.51
C PHE A 64 -0.13 -1.90 -2.34
N GLN A 65 -1.42 -1.64 -2.56
CA GLN A 65 -2.29 -1.08 -1.55
C GLN A 65 -3.59 -1.87 -1.39
N TRP A 66 -4.00 -2.02 -0.14
CA TRP A 66 -5.37 -2.37 0.20
C TRP A 66 -5.96 -1.26 1.05
N THR A 67 -7.24 -0.94 0.85
CA THR A 67 -7.99 -0.04 1.73
C THR A 67 -9.36 -0.63 1.98
N GLY A 68 -9.71 -0.81 3.25
CA GLY A 68 -10.99 -1.38 3.65
C GLY A 68 -11.35 -0.98 5.07
N LYS A 69 -12.39 -1.61 5.62
CA LYS A 69 -12.77 -1.36 7.02
C LYS A 69 -11.70 -1.95 7.94
N THR A 70 -11.35 -1.23 9.00
CA THR A 70 -10.35 -1.68 9.98
C THR A 70 -10.69 -3.05 10.58
N GLU A 71 -11.98 -3.30 10.80
CA GLU A 71 -12.50 -4.58 11.31
C GLU A 71 -12.24 -5.79 10.39
N GLN A 72 -11.97 -5.56 9.09
CA GLN A 72 -11.64 -6.64 8.15
C GLN A 72 -10.17 -7.04 8.24
N LEU A 73 -9.32 -6.18 8.80
CA LEU A 73 -7.89 -6.43 8.92
C LEU A 73 -7.62 -7.08 10.28
N GLU A 74 -7.28 -8.36 10.26
CA GLU A 74 -6.80 -9.02 11.47
C GLU A 74 -5.45 -8.41 11.88
N LYS A 75 -5.37 -7.96 13.13
CA LYS A 75 -4.10 -7.50 13.71
C LYS A 75 -3.34 -8.73 14.23
N PRO A 76 -2.03 -8.82 14.00
CA PRO A 76 -1.21 -9.90 14.53
C PRO A 76 -1.20 -9.93 16.06
#